data_AF-A0A382N9R5-F1
#
_entry.id   AF-A0A382N9R5-F1
#
_cell.length_a   1.000
_cell.length_b   1.000
_cell.length_c   1.000
_cell.angle_alpha   90.00
_cell.angle_beta   90.00
_cell.angle_gamma   90.00
#
_symmetry.space_group_name_H-M   'P 1'
#
loop_
_entity.id
_entity.type
_entity.pdbx_description
1 polymer ?
#
loop_
_entity_poly.entity_id
_entity_poly.type
_entity_poly.pdbx_seq_one_letter_code
_entity_poly.pdbx_strand_id
1 'polypeptide(L)'
;ITAVSMTPNYTQEVSGIFHVNNSITVTMSEEVFAAYADGTASGALVAADFVYSLSGGEATLVSTTPSSIMPPAAFTSIGTYNGHTYYRSNSSATWSDAKQLCENAGGYLAVVTSEAENDFIEDNLGISQHIWLGATDESSEGTWTWVNGETFSYANWYSGNPNNHSAIQHYARMYYHLGTWDDVQNSSTAYFVLEMPSTSPTFSYKYTLGVEYNGLPSGYERLSVSPAANSIYDATGNVASTDQSNNIGSFTEEKIREIAWIEHETTFTHYNSMVQVDTNTYAVAYSGSGWDGYLATFTIPTHGRTITEVASVEHYTSNGKNESLCKVDADTYLLAYSDASNDGFLKTFTISAAGAITTGVQLEHDVSYNW
;
A
#
# COMPACT_ATOMS: atom_id res chain seq x y z
N ILE A 1 -8.35 -33.70 -8.31
CA ILE A 1 -8.94 -32.37 -8.58
C ILE A 1 -8.07 -31.68 -9.63
N THR A 2 -8.61 -31.47 -10.82
CA THR A 2 -8.00 -30.65 -11.88
C THR A 2 -8.64 -29.27 -11.75
N ALA A 3 -7.88 -28.21 -11.55
CA ALA A 3 -8.43 -26.85 -11.51
C ALA A 3 -8.87 -26.40 -12.92
N VAL A 4 -10.02 -26.92 -13.35
CA VAL A 4 -10.58 -26.74 -14.69
C VAL A 4 -11.49 -25.49 -14.78
N SER A 5 -11.43 -24.60 -13.79
CA SER A 5 -12.23 -23.36 -13.81
C SER A 5 -11.61 -22.18 -13.05
N MET A 6 -10.30 -21.93 -13.19
CA MET A 6 -9.86 -20.51 -13.21
C MET A 6 -9.90 -20.08 -14.67
N THR A 7 -11.11 -19.87 -15.16
CA THR A 7 -11.36 -19.08 -16.36
C THR A 7 -10.87 -17.65 -16.06
N PRO A 8 -10.01 -17.06 -16.90
CA PRO A 8 -9.81 -15.62 -16.85
C PRO A 8 -11.11 -14.97 -17.33
N ASN A 9 -11.84 -14.33 -16.43
CA ASN A 9 -12.72 -13.25 -16.86
C ASN A 9 -11.80 -12.09 -17.22
N TYR A 10 -11.50 -11.95 -18.51
CA TYR A 10 -10.96 -10.70 -19.05
C TYR A 10 -12.11 -9.93 -19.68
N THR A 11 -12.66 -8.94 -18.97
CA THR A 11 -13.26 -7.73 -19.56
C THR A 11 -13.32 -6.59 -18.52
N GLN A 12 -12.42 -5.60 -18.68
CA GLN A 12 -12.63 -4.12 -18.68
C GLN A 12 -13.74 -3.54 -17.79
N GLU A 13 -13.57 -2.48 -16.99
CA GLU A 13 -12.56 -1.44 -16.82
C GLU A 13 -12.10 -1.41 -15.35
N VAL A 14 -10.85 -1.01 -15.06
CA VAL A 14 -10.52 -0.52 -13.72
C VAL A 14 -10.36 0.98 -13.83
N SER A 15 -11.44 1.69 -13.53
CA SER A 15 -11.39 3.04 -13.01
C SER A 15 -10.78 2.96 -11.60
N GLY A 16 -9.45 3.08 -11.49
CA GLY A 16 -8.75 3.41 -10.25
C GLY A 16 -8.69 2.36 -9.12
N ILE A 17 -7.44 2.01 -8.75
CA ILE A 17 -6.95 1.53 -7.43
C ILE A 17 -7.32 0.05 -7.11
N PHE A 18 -6.37 -0.89 -7.00
CA PHE A 18 -5.29 -0.95 -5.99
C PHE A 18 -3.91 -1.29 -6.58
N HIS A 19 -2.92 -0.45 -6.25
CA HIS A 19 -1.53 -0.87 -6.04
C HIS A 19 -1.56 -2.01 -5.01
N VAL A 20 -0.91 -3.16 -5.14
CA VAL A 20 0.55 -3.40 -5.26
C VAL A 20 0.73 -4.89 -5.64
N ASN A 21 1.86 -5.27 -6.24
CA ASN A 21 2.23 -6.68 -6.48
C ASN A 21 2.49 -7.49 -5.19
N ASN A 22 1.90 -7.08 -4.07
CA ASN A 22 2.15 -7.56 -2.71
C ASN A 22 1.14 -8.59 -2.22
N SER A 23 0.13 -8.94 -3.03
CA SER A 23 -0.81 -10.01 -2.71
C SER A 23 -1.44 -10.63 -3.95
N ILE A 24 -1.98 -11.85 -3.81
CA ILE A 24 -2.73 -12.55 -4.85
C ILE A 24 -3.91 -13.29 -4.22
N THR A 25 -5.05 -13.33 -4.92
CA THR A 25 -6.23 -14.09 -4.49
C THR A 25 -6.29 -15.44 -5.20
N VAL A 26 -6.35 -16.52 -4.41
CA VAL A 26 -6.52 -17.90 -4.87
C VAL A 26 -7.94 -18.35 -4.55
N THR A 27 -8.65 -18.90 -5.54
CA THR A 27 -9.99 -19.45 -5.35
C THR A 27 -9.94 -20.97 -5.36
N MET A 28 -10.50 -21.60 -4.32
CA MET A 28 -10.75 -23.04 -4.28
C MET A 28 -12.17 -23.34 -4.76
N SER A 29 -12.36 -24.48 -5.44
CA SER A 29 -13.68 -24.91 -5.92
C SER A 29 -14.60 -25.43 -4.82
N GLU A 30 -14.02 -25.75 -3.67
CA GLU A 30 -14.68 -26.32 -2.50
C GLU A 30 -13.91 -25.95 -1.23
N GLU A 31 -14.46 -26.33 -0.08
CA GLU A 31 -13.78 -26.18 1.20
C GLU A 31 -12.55 -27.12 1.25
N VAL A 32 -11.44 -26.59 1.78
CA VAL A 32 -10.16 -27.29 1.81
C VAL A 32 -9.50 -27.15 3.18
N PHE A 33 -8.63 -28.09 3.50
CA PHE A 33 -8.08 -28.31 4.83
C PHE A 33 -6.57 -28.59 4.77
N ALA A 34 -5.85 -28.21 5.82
CA ALA A 34 -4.39 -28.41 5.91
C ALA A 34 -3.97 -29.85 6.26
N ALA A 35 -4.90 -30.67 6.75
CA ALA A 35 -4.61 -32.03 7.18
C ALA A 35 -5.78 -32.99 6.93
N TYR A 36 -5.43 -34.26 6.71
CA TYR A 36 -6.37 -35.38 6.68
C TYR A 36 -5.81 -36.54 7.49
N ALA A 37 -6.50 -36.93 8.56
CA ALA A 37 -6.11 -38.03 9.44
C ALA A 37 -7.35 -38.78 9.94
N ASP A 38 -7.25 -40.10 10.06
CA ASP A 38 -8.31 -40.96 10.59
C ASP A 38 -9.68 -40.75 9.93
N GLY A 39 -9.69 -40.50 8.62
CA GLY A 39 -10.91 -40.28 7.84
C GLY A 39 -11.51 -38.87 7.95
N THR A 40 -10.82 -37.94 8.62
CA THR A 40 -11.33 -36.60 8.92
C THR A 40 -10.39 -35.51 8.38
N ALA A 41 -10.94 -34.61 7.57
CA ALA A 41 -10.25 -33.39 7.13
C ALA A 41 -10.33 -32.32 8.23
N SER A 42 -9.23 -31.62 8.48
CA SER A 42 -9.18 -30.58 9.51
C SER A 42 -8.01 -29.61 9.32
N GLY A 43 -8.01 -28.53 10.08
CA GLY A 43 -6.94 -27.54 10.11
C GLY A 43 -7.11 -26.45 9.06
N ALA A 44 -6.87 -25.21 9.49
CA ALA A 44 -6.83 -24.06 8.60
C ALA A 44 -5.54 -24.07 7.77
N LEU A 45 -5.64 -23.66 6.51
CA LEU A 45 -4.46 -23.46 5.67
C LEU A 45 -3.54 -22.40 6.27
N VAL A 46 -2.25 -22.63 6.12
CA VAL A 46 -1.17 -21.70 6.43
C VAL A 46 -0.43 -21.32 5.16
N ALA A 47 0.38 -20.25 5.22
CA ALA A 47 1.14 -19.79 4.05
C ALA A 47 2.02 -20.89 3.42
N ALA A 48 2.58 -21.78 4.25
CA ALA A 48 3.41 -22.90 3.81
C ALA A 48 2.67 -23.96 2.97
N ASP A 49 1.33 -23.94 2.94
CA ASP A 49 0.54 -24.84 2.12
C ASP A 49 0.51 -24.42 0.64
N PHE A 50 1.12 -23.28 0.31
CA PHE A 50 1.25 -22.76 -1.04
C PHE A 50 2.72 -22.49 -1.40
N VAL A 51 3.03 -22.63 -2.68
CA VAL A 51 4.35 -22.37 -3.25
C VAL A 51 4.23 -21.45 -4.45
N TYR A 52 5.09 -20.44 -4.50
CA TYR A 52 5.23 -19.52 -5.61
C TYR A 52 6.38 -19.89 -6.54
N SER A 53 6.24 -19.53 -7.81
CA SER A 53 7.36 -19.36 -8.73
C SER A 53 7.14 -18.12 -9.58
N LEU A 54 8.19 -17.37 -9.87
CA LEU A 54 8.14 -16.18 -10.73
C LEU A 54 9.02 -16.39 -11.95
N SER A 55 8.54 -15.96 -13.11
CA SER A 55 9.30 -16.03 -14.37
C SER A 55 9.03 -14.78 -15.21
N GLY A 56 9.99 -14.43 -16.08
CA GLY A 56 9.91 -13.22 -16.90
C GLY A 56 10.09 -11.94 -16.07
N GLY A 57 10.29 -10.83 -16.79
CA GLY A 57 10.45 -9.51 -16.18
C GLY A 57 11.74 -9.31 -15.38
N GLU A 58 11.77 -8.24 -14.58
CA GLU A 58 12.95 -7.74 -13.86
C GLU A 58 12.84 -7.96 -12.34
N ALA A 59 11.61 -8.03 -11.80
CA ALA A 59 11.42 -8.26 -10.38
C ALA A 59 11.68 -9.73 -9.99
N THR A 60 12.06 -9.93 -8.72
CA THR A 60 12.35 -11.25 -8.15
C THR A 60 11.57 -11.47 -6.86
N LEU A 61 11.15 -12.72 -6.59
CA LEU A 61 10.53 -13.05 -5.31
C LEU A 61 11.55 -12.98 -4.17
N VAL A 62 11.13 -12.43 -3.03
CA VAL A 62 11.89 -12.52 -1.76
C VAL A 62 11.82 -13.95 -1.21
N SER A 63 10.68 -14.61 -1.38
CA SER A 63 10.40 -15.97 -0.90
C SER A 63 9.49 -16.72 -1.88
N THR A 64 9.69 -18.03 -2.01
CA THR A 64 8.78 -18.93 -2.74
C THR A 64 7.61 -19.40 -1.89
N THR A 65 7.55 -19.02 -0.61
CA THR A 65 6.39 -19.23 0.27
C THR A 65 5.73 -17.87 0.50
N PRO A 66 4.38 -17.77 0.43
CA PRO A 66 3.68 -16.55 0.78
C PRO A 66 4.13 -15.97 2.12
N SER A 67 4.16 -14.65 2.23
CA SER A 67 4.49 -13.97 3.49
C SER A 67 3.32 -13.97 4.48
N SER A 68 2.10 -14.10 3.97
CA SER A 68 0.86 -14.15 4.76
C SER A 68 -0.23 -14.95 4.05
N ILE A 69 -1.26 -15.31 4.80
CA ILE A 69 -2.49 -15.90 4.28
C ILE A 69 -3.68 -15.29 5.03
N MET A 70 -4.69 -14.88 4.28
CA MET A 70 -6.00 -14.49 4.80
C MET A 70 -7.05 -15.47 4.27
N PRO A 71 -7.62 -16.33 5.15
CA PRO A 71 -8.61 -17.32 4.76
C PRO A 71 -10.01 -16.69 4.56
N PRO A 72 -10.96 -17.40 3.93
CA PRO A 72 -12.37 -17.01 3.93
C PRO A 72 -12.89 -16.80 5.36
N ALA A 73 -13.69 -15.75 5.56
CA ALA A 73 -14.37 -15.53 6.83
C ALA A 73 -15.60 -16.43 6.96
N ALA A 74 -15.91 -16.82 8.19
CA ALA A 74 -17.17 -17.47 8.53
C ALA A 74 -18.25 -16.41 8.79
N PHE A 75 -19.44 -16.66 8.27
CA PHE A 75 -20.56 -15.73 8.26
C PHE A 75 -21.84 -16.37 8.81
N THR A 76 -22.67 -15.55 9.45
CA THR A 76 -24.04 -15.89 9.86
C THR A 76 -25.03 -15.02 9.11
N SER A 77 -26.00 -15.62 8.42
CA SER A 77 -27.07 -14.87 7.74
C SER A 77 -27.86 -14.04 8.75
N ILE A 78 -28.03 -12.75 8.46
CA ILE A 78 -28.91 -11.85 9.22
C ILE A 78 -30.21 -11.52 8.46
N GLY A 79 -30.33 -11.98 7.21
CA GLY A 79 -31.58 -11.98 6.46
C GLY A 79 -31.44 -11.33 5.08
N THR A 80 -32.57 -11.08 4.44
CA THR A 80 -32.65 -10.46 3.12
C THR A 80 -33.47 -9.19 3.22
N TYR A 81 -32.94 -8.10 2.67
CA TYR A 81 -33.60 -6.80 2.61
C TYR A 81 -33.35 -6.16 1.23
N ASN A 82 -34.36 -5.52 0.65
CA ASN A 82 -34.30 -4.81 -0.63
C ASN A 82 -33.65 -5.58 -1.82
N GLY A 83 -33.70 -6.92 -1.81
CA GLY A 83 -33.09 -7.76 -2.87
C GLY A 83 -31.65 -8.20 -2.60
N HIS A 84 -31.07 -7.80 -1.47
CA HIS A 84 -29.73 -8.17 -1.02
C HIS A 84 -29.82 -9.11 0.18
N THR A 85 -28.87 -10.03 0.32
CA THR A 85 -28.74 -10.89 1.50
C THR A 85 -27.55 -10.45 2.32
N TYR A 86 -27.77 -10.27 3.62
CA TYR A 86 -26.79 -9.73 4.54
C TYR A 86 -26.32 -10.83 5.47
N TYR A 87 -25.02 -10.79 5.76
CA TYR A 87 -24.36 -11.73 6.64
C TYR A 87 -23.46 -10.99 7.59
N ARG A 88 -23.55 -11.33 8.87
CA ARG A 88 -22.62 -10.84 9.88
C ARG A 88 -21.44 -11.79 10.00
N SER A 89 -20.24 -11.25 10.13
CA SER A 89 -19.04 -12.04 10.42
C SER A 89 -19.17 -12.78 11.77
N ASN A 90 -18.39 -13.84 11.92
CA ASN A 90 -18.26 -14.58 13.19
C ASN A 90 -17.01 -14.18 13.99
N SER A 91 -16.15 -13.34 13.42
CA SER A 91 -14.97 -12.78 14.04
C SER A 91 -14.81 -11.29 13.70
N SER A 92 -14.07 -10.57 14.52
CA SER A 92 -13.69 -9.19 14.23
C SER A 92 -12.45 -9.11 13.33
N ALA A 93 -12.35 -8.06 12.53
CA ALA A 93 -11.19 -7.75 11.68
C ALA A 93 -10.96 -6.23 11.61
N THR A 94 -9.80 -5.80 11.07
CA THR A 94 -9.60 -4.41 10.66
C THR A 94 -10.58 -4.06 9.53
N TRP A 95 -10.80 -2.78 9.25
CA TRP A 95 -11.72 -2.41 8.17
C TRP A 95 -11.21 -2.91 6.81
N SER A 96 -9.91 -2.75 6.54
CA SER A 96 -9.30 -3.24 5.31
C SER A 96 -9.41 -4.76 5.16
N ASP A 97 -9.15 -5.52 6.23
CA ASP A 97 -9.32 -6.98 6.20
C ASP A 97 -10.79 -7.35 6.03
N ALA A 98 -11.71 -6.68 6.73
CA ALA A 98 -13.14 -6.93 6.61
C ALA A 98 -13.66 -6.68 5.19
N LYS A 99 -13.21 -5.59 4.54
CA LYS A 99 -13.47 -5.31 3.11
C LYS A 99 -13.00 -6.47 2.25
N GLN A 100 -11.74 -6.88 2.40
CA GLN A 100 -11.17 -7.95 1.60
C GLN A 100 -11.88 -9.30 1.84
N LEU A 101 -12.28 -9.59 3.08
CA LEU A 101 -13.02 -10.80 3.45
C LEU A 101 -14.43 -10.81 2.82
N CYS A 102 -15.12 -9.67 2.75
CA CYS A 102 -16.40 -9.55 2.06
C CYS A 102 -16.26 -9.76 0.55
N GLU A 103 -15.24 -9.17 -0.07
CA GLU A 103 -14.92 -9.37 -1.50
C GLU A 103 -14.54 -10.82 -1.80
N ASN A 104 -13.81 -11.45 -0.88
CA ASN A 104 -13.46 -12.86 -0.94
C ASN A 104 -14.70 -13.75 -0.86
N ALA A 105 -15.70 -13.36 -0.07
CA ALA A 105 -16.98 -14.05 0.00
C ALA A 105 -17.86 -13.86 -1.25
N GLY A 106 -17.58 -12.84 -2.07
CA GLY A 106 -18.31 -12.54 -3.32
C GLY A 106 -19.27 -11.35 -3.23
N GLY A 107 -19.16 -10.52 -2.20
CA GLY A 107 -19.94 -9.30 -2.02
C GLY A 107 -19.07 -8.15 -1.56
N TYR A 108 -19.60 -7.28 -0.72
CA TYR A 108 -18.89 -6.11 -0.20
C TYR A 108 -19.32 -5.82 1.23
N LEU A 109 -18.53 -4.99 1.95
CA LEU A 109 -18.99 -4.46 3.24
C LEU A 109 -20.30 -3.69 3.03
N ALA A 110 -21.27 -3.90 3.93
CA ALA A 110 -22.63 -3.41 3.76
C ALA A 110 -22.70 -1.91 3.47
N VAL A 111 -23.49 -1.59 2.45
CA VAL A 111 -23.76 -0.24 1.96
C VAL A 111 -25.15 0.15 2.45
N VAL A 112 -25.24 1.24 3.20
CA VAL A 112 -26.50 1.63 3.86
C VAL A 112 -27.03 2.89 3.20
N THR A 113 -28.11 2.72 2.44
CA THR A 113 -28.69 3.77 1.59
C THR A 113 -29.99 4.34 2.14
N SER A 114 -30.51 3.79 3.25
CA SER A 114 -31.74 4.25 3.88
C SER A 114 -31.79 3.94 5.38
N GLU A 115 -32.65 4.66 6.10
CA GLU A 115 -32.95 4.40 7.52
C GLU A 115 -33.48 2.98 7.74
N ALA A 116 -34.40 2.53 6.90
CA ALA A 116 -34.97 1.19 7.03
C ALA A 116 -33.96 0.05 6.78
N GLU A 117 -32.93 0.29 5.97
CA GLU A 117 -31.80 -0.64 5.79
C GLU A 117 -30.86 -0.63 7.00
N ASN A 118 -30.59 0.55 7.56
CA ASN A 118 -29.82 0.70 8.80
C ASN A 118 -30.46 -0.10 9.95
N ASP A 119 -31.76 0.11 10.15
CA ASP A 119 -32.56 -0.56 11.19
C ASP A 119 -32.61 -2.07 10.96
N PHE A 120 -32.78 -2.51 9.70
CA PHE A 120 -32.74 -3.93 9.36
C PHE A 120 -31.42 -4.57 9.78
N ILE A 121 -30.28 -3.93 9.50
CA ILE A 121 -28.98 -4.46 9.89
C ILE A 121 -28.86 -4.51 11.41
N GLU A 122 -29.18 -3.41 12.12
CA GLU A 122 -29.10 -3.32 13.58
C GLU A 122 -29.94 -4.40 14.28
N ASP A 123 -31.22 -4.50 13.93
CA ASP A 123 -32.20 -5.38 14.57
C ASP A 123 -31.83 -6.87 14.43
N ASN A 124 -31.10 -7.22 13.36
CA ASN A 124 -30.80 -8.60 13.01
C ASN A 124 -29.35 -9.03 13.32
N LEU A 125 -28.53 -8.16 13.94
CA LEU A 125 -27.13 -8.50 14.26
C LEU A 125 -27.02 -9.73 15.16
N GLY A 126 -27.94 -9.94 16.09
CA GLY A 126 -27.89 -11.08 17.01
C GLY A 126 -26.63 -11.15 17.89
N ILE A 127 -25.85 -10.06 17.99
CA ILE A 127 -24.68 -9.90 18.86
C ILE A 127 -24.64 -8.49 19.45
N SER A 128 -24.01 -8.35 20.62
CA SER A 128 -23.79 -7.06 21.28
C SER A 128 -22.39 -6.50 20.97
N GLN A 129 -22.05 -6.38 19.69
CA GLN A 129 -20.74 -5.93 19.21
C GLN A 129 -20.89 -4.98 18.03
N HIS A 130 -20.04 -3.96 17.96
CA HIS A 130 -20.01 -3.00 16.85
C HIS A 130 -19.62 -3.68 15.54
N ILE A 131 -20.11 -3.12 14.43
CA ILE A 131 -19.83 -3.64 13.08
C ILE A 131 -19.23 -2.59 12.16
N TRP A 132 -18.33 -2.99 11.27
CA TRP A 132 -17.92 -2.18 10.14
C TRP A 132 -19.03 -2.12 9.09
N LEU A 133 -19.15 -0.94 8.48
CA LEU A 133 -19.91 -0.69 7.25
C LEU A 133 -18.93 -0.39 6.11
N GLY A 134 -19.43 -0.42 4.88
CA GLY A 134 -18.66 -0.16 3.68
C GLY A 134 -18.31 1.30 3.40
N ALA A 135 -18.53 2.21 4.35
CA ALA A 135 -18.26 3.64 4.14
C ALA A 135 -16.84 4.02 4.57
N THR A 136 -16.17 4.81 3.74
CA THR A 136 -14.83 5.37 4.00
C THR A 136 -14.63 6.73 3.34
N ASP A 137 -13.81 7.58 3.95
CA ASP A 137 -13.29 8.83 3.35
C ASP A 137 -11.77 8.82 3.16
N GLU A 138 -11.12 7.65 3.25
CA GLU A 138 -9.65 7.48 3.16
C GLU A 138 -9.05 8.10 1.89
N SER A 139 -9.79 8.10 0.79
CA SER A 139 -9.34 8.68 -0.48
C SER A 139 -9.34 10.21 -0.48
N SER A 140 -10.22 10.83 0.31
CA SER A 140 -10.37 12.28 0.41
C SER A 140 -11.11 12.63 1.69
N GLU A 141 -10.36 13.06 2.70
CA GLU A 141 -10.86 13.49 4.01
C GLU A 141 -12.14 14.33 3.93
N GLY A 142 -13.15 13.96 4.71
CA GLY A 142 -14.45 14.62 4.75
C GLY A 142 -15.38 14.29 3.58
N THR A 143 -14.94 13.48 2.61
CA THR A 143 -15.74 13.02 1.47
C THR A 143 -15.97 11.51 1.56
N TRP A 144 -17.04 11.14 2.25
CA TRP A 144 -17.41 9.73 2.45
C TRP A 144 -17.95 9.08 1.17
N THR A 145 -17.53 7.86 0.93
CA THR A 145 -17.89 7.03 -0.23
C THR A 145 -18.20 5.60 0.21
N TRP A 146 -19.01 4.89 -0.56
CA TRP A 146 -19.27 3.47 -0.36
C TRP A 146 -18.29 2.61 -1.17
N VAL A 147 -17.86 1.48 -0.60
CA VAL A 147 -16.93 0.52 -1.23
C VAL A 147 -17.40 -0.02 -2.58
N ASN A 148 -18.70 0.02 -2.88
CA ASN A 148 -19.26 -0.43 -4.16
C ASN A 148 -19.41 0.71 -5.19
N GLY A 149 -19.05 1.96 -4.83
CA GLY A 149 -19.13 3.13 -5.70
C GLY A 149 -20.50 3.82 -5.73
N GLU A 150 -21.48 3.36 -4.96
CA GLU A 150 -22.77 4.05 -4.85
C GLU A 150 -22.64 5.43 -4.20
N THR A 151 -23.59 6.31 -4.52
CA THR A 151 -23.65 7.67 -3.96
C THR A 151 -23.91 7.64 -2.46
N PHE A 152 -23.00 8.23 -1.69
CA PHE A 152 -23.18 8.43 -0.25
C PHE A 152 -24.27 9.48 0.03
N SER A 153 -25.52 9.03 0.19
CA SER A 153 -26.72 9.88 0.31
C SER A 153 -27.50 9.72 1.62
N TYR A 154 -27.20 8.67 2.38
CA TYR A 154 -27.73 8.42 3.71
C TYR A 154 -26.57 8.31 4.70
N ALA A 155 -26.75 8.90 5.88
CA ALA A 155 -25.81 8.78 6.98
C ALA A 155 -26.55 8.77 8.31
N ASN A 156 -26.11 7.90 9.22
CA ASN A 156 -26.66 7.82 10.57
C ASN A 156 -25.60 8.11 11.62
N TRP A 157 -24.78 9.15 11.43
CA TRP A 157 -23.70 9.47 12.36
C TRP A 157 -24.20 9.71 13.78
N TYR A 158 -23.47 9.17 14.76
CA TYR A 158 -23.66 9.52 16.16
C TYR A 158 -23.39 11.02 16.35
N SER A 159 -24.10 11.65 17.29
CA SER A 159 -23.97 13.09 17.51
C SER A 159 -22.52 13.48 17.80
N GLY A 160 -21.96 14.35 16.95
CA GLY A 160 -20.56 14.78 17.02
C GLY A 160 -19.62 14.10 16.02
N ASN A 161 -20.09 13.08 15.29
CA ASN A 161 -19.32 12.36 14.26
C ASN A 161 -19.78 12.74 12.83
N PRO A 162 -18.94 12.49 11.81
CA PRO A 162 -17.54 12.07 11.92
C PRO A 162 -16.67 13.20 12.52
N ASN A 163 -15.75 12.86 13.43
CA ASN A 163 -14.94 13.84 14.16
C ASN A 163 -13.46 13.84 13.76
N ASN A 164 -13.05 12.85 12.97
CA ASN A 164 -11.72 12.57 12.50
C ASN A 164 -10.63 12.70 13.59
N HIS A 165 -10.83 12.00 14.71
CA HIS A 165 -9.94 12.10 15.85
C HIS A 165 -8.50 11.77 15.47
N SER A 166 -7.59 12.74 15.69
CA SER A 166 -6.17 12.67 15.32
C SER A 166 -5.88 12.55 13.82
N ALA A 167 -6.82 12.93 12.95
CA ALA A 167 -6.67 12.91 11.49
C ALA A 167 -6.35 11.52 10.89
N ILE A 168 -6.91 10.46 11.49
CA ILE A 168 -6.64 9.06 11.12
C ILE A 168 -7.91 8.18 11.10
N GLN A 169 -9.10 8.74 11.29
CA GLN A 169 -10.34 7.98 11.40
C GLN A 169 -11.12 8.05 10.09
N HIS A 170 -10.95 7.02 9.26
CA HIS A 170 -11.44 7.05 7.89
C HIS A 170 -12.51 6.00 7.56
N TYR A 171 -13.00 5.25 8.55
CA TYR A 171 -13.86 4.09 8.30
C TYR A 171 -15.08 4.06 9.22
N ALA A 172 -16.26 3.83 8.63
CA ALA A 172 -17.52 3.88 9.35
C ALA A 172 -17.81 2.58 10.10
N ARG A 173 -18.17 2.71 11.38
CA ARG A 173 -18.57 1.63 12.27
C ARG A 173 -19.93 1.92 12.88
N MET A 174 -20.86 0.97 12.85
CA MET A 174 -22.16 1.09 13.51
C MET A 174 -22.10 0.64 14.98
N TYR A 175 -22.69 1.45 15.86
CA TYR A 175 -22.96 1.09 17.25
C TYR A 175 -24.13 0.10 17.35
N TYR A 176 -23.86 -1.14 17.81
CA TYR A 176 -24.87 -2.21 17.90
C TYR A 176 -26.16 -1.90 18.69
N HIS A 177 -26.13 -0.89 19.57
CA HIS A 177 -27.23 -0.56 20.48
C HIS A 177 -27.93 0.76 20.15
N LEU A 178 -27.47 1.47 19.12
CA LEU A 178 -27.99 2.78 18.72
C LEU A 178 -28.31 2.88 17.23
N GLY A 179 -27.81 1.94 16.42
CA GLY A 179 -27.83 2.02 14.96
C GLY A 179 -26.97 3.13 14.36
N THR A 180 -26.51 4.09 15.17
CA THR A 180 -25.72 5.24 14.74
C THR A 180 -24.24 4.92 14.50
N TRP A 181 -23.55 5.75 13.72
CA TRP A 181 -22.20 5.47 13.21
C TRP A 181 -21.10 6.30 13.89
N ASP A 182 -19.91 5.74 13.87
CA ASP A 182 -18.66 6.29 14.38
C ASP A 182 -17.59 6.18 13.29
N ASP A 183 -16.79 7.20 13.10
CA ASP A 183 -15.59 7.14 12.28
C ASP A 183 -14.42 6.63 13.13
N VAL A 184 -13.70 5.64 12.63
CA VAL A 184 -12.68 4.93 13.40
C VAL A 184 -11.45 4.67 12.53
N GLN A 185 -10.27 4.58 13.14
CA GLN A 185 -9.01 4.22 12.48
C GLN A 185 -8.94 2.74 12.09
N ASN A 186 -8.18 2.41 11.04
CA ASN A 186 -8.07 1.04 10.51
C ASN A 186 -7.50 0.03 11.51
N SER A 187 -6.65 0.49 12.43
CA SER A 187 -6.01 -0.37 13.44
C SER A 187 -6.99 -0.92 14.48
N SER A 188 -8.23 -0.40 14.52
CA SER A 188 -9.29 -0.96 15.34
C SER A 188 -9.86 -2.22 14.71
N THR A 189 -10.44 -3.10 15.53
CA THR A 189 -11.16 -4.27 15.03
C THR A 189 -12.63 -4.22 15.39
N ALA A 190 -13.50 -4.61 14.47
CA ALA A 190 -14.92 -4.78 14.71
C ALA A 190 -15.43 -6.01 13.96
N TYR A 191 -16.60 -6.52 14.36
CA TYR A 191 -17.35 -7.43 13.48
C TYR A 191 -17.73 -6.68 12.20
N PHE A 192 -18.29 -7.34 11.20
CA PHE A 192 -18.62 -6.66 9.96
C PHE A 192 -19.80 -7.33 9.27
N VAL A 193 -20.49 -6.57 8.44
CA VAL A 193 -21.62 -7.09 7.65
C VAL A 193 -21.20 -7.15 6.19
N LEU A 194 -21.27 -8.35 5.65
CA LEU A 194 -21.22 -8.63 4.23
C LEU A 194 -22.61 -8.41 3.65
N GLU A 195 -22.67 -7.66 2.57
CA GLU A 195 -23.83 -7.55 1.71
C GLU A 195 -23.57 -8.29 0.40
N MET A 196 -24.49 -9.18 0.06
CA MET A 196 -24.50 -9.92 -1.20
C MET A 196 -25.67 -9.44 -2.06
N PRO A 197 -25.44 -9.01 -3.31
CA PRO A 197 -26.50 -8.52 -4.20
C PRO A 197 -27.46 -9.62 -4.71
N SER A 198 -27.34 -10.86 -4.21
CA SER A 198 -28.16 -12.01 -4.60
C SER A 198 -28.91 -12.56 -3.40
N THR A 199 -30.19 -12.90 -3.60
CA THR A 199 -31.05 -13.56 -2.62
C THR A 199 -30.77 -15.07 -2.47
N SER A 200 -29.89 -15.62 -3.29
CA SER A 200 -29.36 -16.99 -3.19
C SER A 200 -27.86 -16.95 -3.42
N PRO A 201 -27.08 -16.36 -2.49
CA PRO A 201 -25.66 -16.17 -2.68
C PRO A 201 -24.91 -17.50 -2.56
N THR A 202 -23.81 -17.60 -3.32
CA THR A 202 -22.86 -18.72 -3.22
C THR A 202 -21.55 -18.16 -2.70
N PHE A 203 -21.12 -18.62 -1.53
CA PHE A 203 -19.83 -18.23 -0.97
C PHE A 203 -18.69 -18.77 -1.83
N SER A 204 -17.69 -17.93 -2.09
CA SER A 204 -16.45 -18.36 -2.74
C SER A 204 -15.40 -18.72 -1.69
N TYR A 205 -14.65 -19.80 -1.91
CA TYR A 205 -13.52 -20.19 -1.06
C TYR A 205 -12.24 -19.47 -1.49
N LYS A 206 -12.22 -18.14 -1.34
CA LYS A 206 -11.10 -17.28 -1.73
C LYS A 206 -10.12 -17.03 -0.57
N TYR A 207 -8.84 -17.24 -0.83
CA TYR A 207 -7.72 -16.96 0.05
C TYR A 207 -6.88 -15.83 -0.53
N THR A 208 -6.50 -14.85 0.28
CA THR A 208 -5.55 -13.81 -0.14
C THR A 208 -4.17 -14.15 0.43
N LEU A 209 -3.18 -14.28 -0.44
CA LEU A 209 -1.82 -14.66 -0.09
C LEU A 209 -0.87 -13.47 -0.27
N GLY A 210 -0.02 -13.21 0.72
CA GLY A 210 0.99 -12.16 0.66
C GLY A 210 2.11 -12.50 -0.31
N VAL A 211 2.62 -11.49 -1.03
CA VAL A 211 3.73 -11.58 -1.99
C VAL A 211 4.78 -10.55 -1.61
N GLU A 212 6.03 -11.00 -1.44
CA GLU A 212 7.17 -10.11 -1.24
C GLU A 212 8.13 -10.25 -2.43
N TYR A 213 8.57 -9.11 -2.96
CA TYR A 213 9.41 -9.06 -4.16
C TYR A 213 10.42 -7.90 -4.09
N ASN A 214 11.55 -8.08 -4.77
CA ASN A 214 12.59 -7.08 -4.97
C ASN A 214 12.58 -6.56 -6.42
N GLY A 215 13.07 -5.34 -6.61
CA GLY A 215 13.10 -4.68 -7.91
C GLY A 215 11.77 -4.00 -8.28
N LEU A 216 11.76 -3.42 -9.48
CA LEU A 216 10.62 -2.77 -10.10
C LEU A 216 10.02 -3.73 -11.14
N PRO A 217 8.79 -4.23 -10.93
CA PRO A 217 8.12 -5.08 -11.89
C PRO A 217 7.97 -4.37 -13.24
N SER A 218 8.40 -5.04 -14.29
CA SER A 218 8.29 -4.58 -15.68
C SER A 218 6.88 -4.76 -16.26
N GLY A 219 6.02 -5.52 -15.59
CA GLY A 219 4.71 -5.95 -16.10
C GLY A 219 4.76 -7.24 -16.92
N TYR A 220 5.96 -7.77 -17.18
CA TYR A 220 6.16 -9.06 -17.86
C TYR A 220 6.36 -10.23 -16.90
N GLU A 221 6.41 -9.97 -15.59
CA GLU A 221 6.53 -11.02 -14.59
C GLU A 221 5.27 -11.90 -14.57
N ARG A 222 5.47 -13.20 -14.52
CA ARG A 222 4.45 -14.24 -14.47
C ARG A 222 4.60 -14.98 -13.15
N LEU A 223 3.73 -14.66 -12.18
CA LEU A 223 3.68 -15.31 -10.86
C LEU A 223 2.76 -16.52 -10.95
N SER A 224 3.29 -17.69 -10.63
CA SER A 224 2.55 -18.95 -10.50
C SER A 224 2.37 -19.29 -9.02
N VAL A 225 1.20 -19.83 -8.65
CA VAL A 225 0.90 -20.31 -7.30
C VAL A 225 0.42 -21.75 -7.34
N SER A 226 1.04 -22.66 -6.60
CA SER A 226 0.57 -24.06 -6.51
C SER A 226 0.38 -24.48 -5.06
N PRO A 227 -0.51 -25.44 -4.76
CA PRO A 227 -0.47 -26.15 -3.49
C PRO A 227 0.91 -26.75 -3.26
N ALA A 228 1.39 -26.70 -2.02
CA ALA A 228 2.52 -27.51 -1.60
C ALA A 228 2.13 -28.99 -1.62
N ALA A 229 3.09 -29.87 -1.91
CA ALA A 229 2.84 -31.29 -2.04
C ALA A 229 2.36 -31.89 -0.71
N ASN A 230 1.20 -32.55 -0.74
CA ASN A 230 0.56 -33.15 0.45
C ASN A 230 0.24 -32.15 1.56
N SER A 231 -0.16 -30.92 1.20
CA SER A 231 -0.49 -29.87 2.17
C SER A 231 -1.95 -29.44 2.17
N ILE A 232 -2.69 -29.69 1.10
CA ILE A 232 -4.09 -29.25 0.96
C ILE A 232 -4.95 -30.46 0.62
N TYR A 233 -6.02 -30.64 1.38
CA TYR A 233 -6.93 -31.77 1.31
C TYR A 233 -8.37 -31.31 1.16
N ASP A 234 -9.19 -32.06 0.43
CA ASP A 234 -10.65 -31.91 0.50
C ASP A 234 -11.24 -32.65 1.73
N ALA A 235 -12.54 -32.51 1.94
CA ALA A 235 -13.26 -33.16 3.05
C ALA A 235 -13.16 -34.70 3.05
N THR A 236 -12.85 -35.31 1.90
CA THR A 236 -12.73 -36.76 1.71
C THR A 236 -11.29 -37.26 1.74
N GLY A 237 -10.31 -36.35 1.88
CA GLY A 237 -8.89 -36.67 1.99
C GLY A 237 -8.14 -36.74 0.66
N ASN A 238 -8.72 -36.29 -0.44
CA ASN A 238 -7.97 -36.18 -1.69
C ASN A 238 -6.99 -35.01 -1.59
N VAL A 239 -5.74 -35.24 -1.97
CA VAL A 239 -4.70 -34.22 -2.01
C VAL A 239 -4.88 -33.31 -3.23
N ALA A 240 -4.74 -32.01 -3.04
CA ALA A 240 -4.72 -31.04 -4.14
C ALA A 240 -3.53 -31.28 -5.07
N SER A 241 -3.77 -31.23 -6.38
CA SER A 241 -2.70 -31.39 -7.38
C SER A 241 -1.68 -30.26 -7.28
N THR A 242 -0.39 -30.55 -7.35
CA THR A 242 0.66 -29.52 -7.49
C THR A 242 0.72 -28.96 -8.92
N ASP A 243 0.24 -29.74 -9.89
CA ASP A 243 0.17 -29.38 -11.29
C ASP A 243 -1.17 -28.69 -11.55
N GLN A 244 -1.11 -27.38 -11.78
CA GLN A 244 -2.24 -26.50 -12.01
C GLN A 244 -2.09 -25.83 -13.38
N SER A 245 -3.18 -25.68 -14.14
CA SER A 245 -3.13 -25.16 -15.51
C SER A 245 -3.51 -23.68 -15.63
N ASN A 246 -3.89 -23.06 -14.52
CA ASN A 246 -4.67 -21.84 -14.48
C ASN A 246 -4.24 -20.91 -13.32
N ASN A 247 -3.03 -21.13 -12.82
CA ASN A 247 -2.52 -20.59 -11.57
C ASN A 247 -1.50 -19.46 -11.76
N ILE A 248 -1.50 -18.82 -12.92
CA ILE A 248 -0.52 -17.80 -13.29
C ILE A 248 -1.19 -16.43 -13.38
N GLY A 249 -0.76 -15.50 -12.52
CA GLY A 249 -1.04 -14.06 -12.62
C GLY A 249 0.16 -13.30 -13.18
N SER A 250 -0.04 -12.00 -13.44
CA SER A 250 1.04 -11.09 -13.83
C SER A 250 1.21 -9.99 -12.79
N PHE A 251 2.45 -9.54 -12.61
CA PHE A 251 2.65 -8.29 -11.89
C PHE A 251 2.22 -7.11 -12.77
N THR A 252 1.71 -6.07 -12.13
CA THR A 252 1.49 -4.77 -12.74
C THR A 252 2.81 -4.03 -12.82
N GLU A 253 3.07 -3.40 -13.96
CA GLU A 253 4.27 -2.59 -14.19
C GLU A 253 4.39 -1.48 -13.13
N GLU A 254 5.60 -1.33 -12.60
CA GLU A 254 5.98 -0.25 -11.69
C GLU A 254 7.22 0.44 -12.25
N LYS A 255 7.09 1.72 -12.62
CA LYS A 255 8.20 2.48 -13.21
C LYS A 255 9.04 3.22 -12.17
N ILE A 256 8.41 3.66 -11.09
CA ILE A 256 9.01 4.48 -10.05
C ILE A 256 8.41 4.01 -8.72
N ARG A 257 9.28 3.80 -7.72
CA ARG A 257 8.91 3.52 -6.33
C ARG A 257 9.64 4.49 -5.43
N GLU A 258 8.93 5.14 -4.52
CA GLU A 258 9.58 5.79 -3.39
C GLU A 258 10.05 4.71 -2.40
N ILE A 259 11.36 4.66 -2.13
CA ILE A 259 11.96 3.63 -1.26
C ILE A 259 12.37 4.22 0.09
N ALA A 260 12.80 5.48 0.10
CA ALA A 260 13.13 6.23 1.30
C ALA A 260 12.96 7.72 1.00
N TRP A 261 12.59 8.48 2.02
CA TRP A 261 12.44 9.92 1.95
C TRP A 261 13.02 10.54 3.22
N ILE A 262 13.64 11.72 3.08
CA ILE A 262 14.03 12.59 4.19
C ILE A 262 13.70 14.04 3.84
N GLU A 263 13.30 14.81 4.85
CA GLU A 263 13.32 16.27 4.80
C GLU A 263 14.66 16.75 5.37
N HIS A 264 15.61 17.10 4.48
CA HIS A 264 16.95 17.49 4.91
C HIS A 264 17.07 18.95 5.37
N GLU A 265 16.09 19.80 5.03
CA GLU A 265 16.00 21.19 5.49
C GLU A 265 14.53 21.51 5.78
N THR A 266 14.20 21.76 7.05
CA THR A 266 12.81 21.87 7.54
C THR A 266 12.29 23.30 7.56
N THR A 267 13.13 24.30 7.29
CA THR A 267 12.74 25.71 7.40
C THR A 267 12.36 26.31 6.06
N PHE A 268 13.28 26.23 5.09
CA PHE A 268 13.12 26.85 3.78
C PHE A 268 14.24 26.37 2.86
N THR A 269 13.90 25.83 1.68
CA THR A 269 14.90 25.47 0.66
C THR A 269 14.47 25.90 -0.74
N HIS A 270 15.40 26.44 -1.53
CA HIS A 270 15.24 26.78 -2.95
C HIS A 270 16.47 26.39 -3.76
N TYR A 271 16.34 26.39 -5.09
CA TYR A 271 17.44 26.28 -6.05
C TYR A 271 18.38 25.08 -5.84
N ASN A 272 17.80 23.89 -5.63
CA ASN A 272 18.57 22.69 -5.37
C ASN A 272 19.35 22.21 -6.62
N SER A 273 20.58 21.74 -6.41
CA SER A 273 21.41 21.10 -7.42
C SER A 273 22.12 19.89 -6.82
N MET A 274 22.12 18.75 -7.52
CA MET A 274 22.66 17.50 -6.99
C MET A 274 23.60 16.82 -7.99
N VAL A 275 24.65 16.19 -7.46
CA VAL A 275 25.59 15.37 -8.24
C VAL A 275 25.97 14.11 -7.46
N GLN A 276 26.18 13.02 -8.19
CA GLN A 276 26.74 11.80 -7.62
C GLN A 276 28.24 11.95 -7.34
N VAL A 277 28.62 11.75 -6.08
CA VAL A 277 30.02 11.78 -5.63
C VAL A 277 30.68 10.43 -5.90
N ASP A 278 30.06 9.35 -5.43
CA ASP A 278 30.48 7.96 -5.64
C ASP A 278 29.23 7.04 -5.70
N THR A 279 29.42 5.72 -5.81
CA THR A 279 28.36 4.72 -5.95
C THR A 279 27.20 4.88 -4.95
N ASN A 280 27.48 5.34 -3.73
CA ASN A 280 26.49 5.54 -2.69
C ASN A 280 26.58 6.92 -2.01
N THR A 281 27.27 7.90 -2.59
CA THR A 281 27.44 9.23 -1.99
C THR A 281 26.98 10.29 -2.98
N TYR A 282 26.18 11.25 -2.51
CA TYR A 282 25.62 12.33 -3.30
C TYR A 282 25.86 13.66 -2.61
N ALA A 283 26.11 14.71 -3.39
CA ALA A 283 26.24 16.08 -2.91
C ALA A 283 25.06 16.92 -3.40
N VAL A 284 24.48 17.72 -2.52
CA VAL A 284 23.33 18.59 -2.80
C VAL A 284 23.69 20.01 -2.37
N ALA A 285 23.73 20.93 -3.32
CA ALA A 285 23.78 22.36 -3.08
C ALA A 285 22.36 22.94 -3.05
N TYR A 286 22.08 23.87 -2.13
CA TYR A 286 20.76 24.46 -1.97
C TYR A 286 20.82 25.81 -1.26
N SER A 287 19.80 26.65 -1.48
CA SER A 287 19.59 27.89 -0.72
C SER A 287 18.70 27.59 0.48
N GLY A 288 19.20 27.77 1.70
CA GLY A 288 18.49 27.55 2.95
C GLY A 288 17.77 28.79 3.48
N SER A 289 17.50 28.78 4.79
CA SER A 289 16.96 29.94 5.52
C SER A 289 17.85 31.18 5.32
N GLY A 290 17.24 32.38 5.31
CA GLY A 290 17.97 33.62 5.03
C GLY A 290 18.43 33.76 3.57
N TRP A 291 18.10 32.79 2.71
CA TRP A 291 18.70 32.58 1.39
C TRP A 291 20.20 32.23 1.45
N ASP A 292 20.71 31.74 2.57
CA ASP A 292 22.12 31.35 2.67
C ASP A 292 22.38 30.10 1.81
N GLY A 293 23.54 30.01 1.16
CA GLY A 293 23.93 28.90 0.31
C GLY A 293 24.58 27.78 1.13
N TYR A 294 24.10 26.55 0.95
CA TYR A 294 24.56 25.35 1.63
C TYR A 294 24.98 24.25 0.64
N LEU A 295 25.94 23.44 1.06
CA LEU A 295 26.34 22.21 0.40
C LEU A 295 26.35 21.08 1.41
N ALA A 296 25.50 20.08 1.20
CA ALA A 296 25.42 18.88 2.02
C ALA A 296 25.77 17.62 1.23
N THR A 297 26.16 16.57 1.93
CA THR A 297 26.42 15.26 1.35
C THR A 297 25.62 14.18 2.06
N PHE A 298 25.20 13.17 1.31
CA PHE A 298 24.37 12.08 1.80
C PHE A 298 24.91 10.74 1.34
N THR A 299 24.88 9.76 2.24
CA THR A 299 25.03 8.34 1.89
C THR A 299 23.67 7.76 1.52
N ILE A 300 23.55 7.25 0.30
CA ILE A 300 22.38 6.55 -0.24
C ILE A 300 22.88 5.21 -0.79
N PRO A 301 22.73 4.09 -0.05
CA PRO A 301 23.14 2.77 -0.54
C PRO A 301 22.47 2.41 -1.87
N THR A 302 23.05 1.49 -2.63
CA THR A 302 22.52 1.09 -3.95
C THR A 302 21.11 0.49 -3.91
N HIS A 303 20.67 -0.01 -2.75
CA HIS A 303 19.30 -0.47 -2.53
C HIS A 303 18.31 0.66 -2.15
N GLY A 304 18.77 1.91 -1.96
CA GLY A 304 17.94 3.10 -1.72
C GLY A 304 17.24 3.20 -0.35
N ARG A 305 17.19 2.11 0.44
CA ARG A 305 16.42 2.01 1.72
C ARG A 305 16.78 2.99 2.85
N THR A 306 17.88 3.73 2.75
CA THR A 306 18.28 4.72 3.76
C THR A 306 18.90 5.92 3.09
N ILE A 307 18.67 7.11 3.65
CA ILE A 307 19.35 8.34 3.27
C ILE A 307 19.94 8.91 4.56
N THR A 308 21.24 9.17 4.57
CA THR A 308 21.95 9.64 5.78
C THR A 308 22.82 10.82 5.43
N GLU A 309 22.57 11.98 6.05
CA GLU A 309 23.45 13.13 5.91
C GLU A 309 24.82 12.82 6.53
N VAL A 310 25.88 13.14 5.81
CA VAL A 310 27.27 12.90 6.21
C VAL A 310 27.91 14.19 6.70
N ALA A 311 27.77 15.26 5.94
CA ALA A 311 28.35 16.57 6.23
C ALA A 311 27.55 17.66 5.54
N SER A 312 27.52 18.84 6.16
CA SER A 312 26.94 20.06 5.60
C SER A 312 27.87 21.24 5.86
N VAL A 313 27.96 22.15 4.90
CA VAL A 313 28.68 23.41 5.02
C VAL A 313 27.84 24.55 4.44
N GLU A 314 27.72 25.63 5.19
CA GLU A 314 27.24 26.91 4.68
C GLU A 314 28.37 27.56 3.86
N HIS A 315 28.21 27.64 2.55
CA HIS A 315 29.24 28.19 1.68
C HIS A 315 29.06 29.69 1.42
N TYR A 316 27.88 30.26 1.68
CA TYR A 316 27.62 31.67 1.44
C TYR A 316 26.50 32.23 2.32
N THR A 317 26.80 33.25 3.14
CA THR A 317 25.91 33.76 4.19
C THR A 317 25.10 35.00 3.75
N SER A 318 24.92 35.22 2.45
CA SER A 318 24.45 36.52 1.92
C SER A 318 23.57 36.37 0.70
N ASN A 319 22.54 35.53 0.80
CA ASN A 319 21.59 35.29 -0.29
C ASN A 319 22.21 34.57 -1.50
N GLY A 320 22.77 33.37 -1.26
CA GLY A 320 23.25 32.46 -2.30
C GLY A 320 22.09 31.72 -2.95
N LYS A 321 21.94 31.89 -4.26
CA LYS A 321 20.82 31.35 -5.05
C LYS A 321 21.28 30.80 -6.41
N ASN A 322 20.37 30.09 -7.08
CA ASN A 322 20.61 29.48 -8.40
C ASN A 322 21.82 28.53 -8.40
N GLU A 323 21.90 27.65 -7.39
CA GLU A 323 22.99 26.69 -7.26
C GLU A 323 23.08 25.77 -8.48
N SER A 324 24.29 25.59 -9.01
CA SER A 324 24.58 24.71 -10.13
C SER A 324 25.89 23.99 -9.86
N LEU A 325 25.78 22.79 -9.30
CA LEU A 325 26.89 21.97 -8.85
C LEU A 325 27.29 20.97 -9.94
N CYS A 326 28.59 20.84 -10.21
CA CYS A 326 29.11 19.84 -11.13
C CYS A 326 30.39 19.17 -10.60
N LYS A 327 30.61 17.92 -11.03
CA LYS A 327 31.82 17.16 -10.75
C LYS A 327 32.87 17.47 -11.81
N VAL A 328 34.03 17.96 -11.39
CA VAL A 328 35.15 18.33 -12.27
C VAL A 328 36.06 17.12 -12.51
N ASP A 329 36.47 16.45 -11.44
CA ASP A 329 37.28 15.23 -11.48
C ASP A 329 36.93 14.29 -10.32
N ALA A 330 37.84 13.42 -9.88
CA ALA A 330 37.55 12.37 -8.91
C ALA A 330 36.96 12.90 -7.59
N ASP A 331 37.50 14.01 -7.08
CA ASP A 331 37.15 14.62 -5.81
C ASP A 331 36.95 16.14 -5.88
N THR A 332 37.17 16.79 -7.02
CA THR A 332 36.93 18.23 -7.21
C THR A 332 35.54 18.51 -7.77
N TYR A 333 34.85 19.46 -7.15
CA TYR A 333 33.52 19.93 -7.51
C TYR A 333 33.53 21.43 -7.69
N LEU A 334 32.76 21.92 -8.65
CA LEU A 334 32.58 23.33 -8.93
C LEU A 334 31.11 23.68 -8.73
N LEU A 335 30.87 24.74 -7.98
CA LEU A 335 29.57 25.31 -7.74
C LEU A 335 29.50 26.70 -8.38
N ALA A 336 28.55 26.88 -9.30
CA ALA A 336 28.14 28.19 -9.74
C ALA A 336 26.89 28.62 -8.97
N TYR A 337 26.86 29.87 -8.49
CA TYR A 337 25.72 30.44 -7.78
C TYR A 337 25.69 31.96 -7.98
N SER A 338 24.59 32.61 -7.61
CA SER A 338 24.50 34.07 -7.61
C SER A 338 24.08 34.62 -6.25
N ASP A 339 24.39 35.89 -6.00
CA ASP A 339 24.09 36.55 -4.73
C ASP A 339 22.78 37.37 -4.78
N ALA A 340 22.54 38.22 -3.76
CA ALA A 340 21.43 39.16 -3.74
C ALA A 340 21.41 40.12 -4.95
N SER A 341 22.57 40.55 -5.42
CA SER A 341 22.76 41.45 -6.57
C SER A 341 22.66 40.73 -7.92
N ASN A 342 22.58 39.40 -7.91
CA ASN A 342 22.73 38.53 -9.08
C ASN A 342 24.14 38.56 -9.68
N ASP A 343 25.15 38.88 -8.88
CA ASP A 343 26.54 38.72 -9.26
C ASP A 343 26.88 37.23 -9.25
N GLY A 344 27.62 36.78 -10.27
CA GLY A 344 27.91 35.37 -10.50
C GLY A 344 29.19 34.92 -9.79
N PHE A 345 29.11 33.82 -9.05
CA PHE A 345 30.23 33.25 -8.30
C PHE A 345 30.51 31.82 -8.72
N LEU A 346 31.80 31.48 -8.77
CA LEU A 346 32.30 30.12 -8.87
C LEU A 346 33.04 29.77 -7.58
N LYS A 347 32.75 28.60 -7.02
CA LYS A 347 33.42 28.09 -5.83
C LYS A 347 33.76 26.62 -5.98
N THR A 348 34.99 26.24 -5.64
CA THR A 348 35.41 24.84 -5.67
C THR A 348 35.30 24.18 -4.30
N PHE A 349 35.07 22.86 -4.33
CA PHE A 349 35.07 22.00 -3.15
C PHE A 349 35.82 20.72 -3.46
N THR A 350 36.51 20.17 -2.47
CA THR A 350 36.94 18.77 -2.48
C THR A 350 35.93 17.95 -1.69
N ILE A 351 35.35 16.92 -2.30
CA ILE A 351 34.42 16.00 -1.63
C ILE A 351 34.99 14.58 -1.75
N SER A 352 35.30 13.98 -0.59
CA SER A 352 35.80 12.60 -0.56
C SER A 352 34.70 11.58 -0.91
N ALA A 353 35.07 10.36 -1.30
CA ALA A 353 34.11 9.28 -1.52
C ALA A 353 33.24 8.98 -0.28
N ALA A 354 33.78 9.22 0.92
CA ALA A 354 33.07 9.09 2.19
C ALA A 354 32.16 10.29 2.52
N GLY A 355 32.07 11.31 1.66
CA GLY A 355 31.19 12.48 1.82
C GLY A 355 31.80 13.66 2.59
N ALA A 356 33.02 13.56 3.14
CA ALA A 356 33.65 14.71 3.81
C ALA A 356 33.90 15.87 2.81
N ILE A 357 33.50 17.09 3.19
CA ILE A 357 33.58 18.31 2.37
C ILE A 357 34.76 19.17 2.84
N THR A 358 35.56 19.68 1.91
CA THR A 358 36.58 20.71 2.14
C THR A 358 36.38 21.86 1.17
N THR A 359 36.25 23.08 1.68
CA THR A 359 36.07 24.29 0.83
C THR A 359 37.37 24.68 0.14
N GLY A 360 37.30 24.91 -1.16
CA GLY A 360 38.42 25.35 -2.00
C GLY A 360 38.43 26.87 -2.24
N VAL A 361 38.68 27.25 -3.49
CA VAL A 361 38.83 28.66 -3.92
C VAL A 361 37.49 29.21 -4.38
N GLN A 362 37.27 30.51 -4.17
CA GLN A 362 36.12 31.26 -4.68
C GLN A 362 36.57 32.36 -5.64
N LEU A 363 35.83 32.54 -6.73
CA LEU A 363 36.03 33.57 -7.73
C LEU A 363 34.68 34.19 -8.10
N GLU A 364 34.57 35.51 -7.99
CA GLU A 364 33.47 36.28 -8.59
C GLU A 364 33.77 36.44 -10.09
N HIS A 365 32.83 36.04 -10.95
CA HIS A 365 33.01 36.02 -12.40
C HIS A 365 32.10 36.97 -13.17
N ASP A 366 31.08 37.53 -12.51
CA ASP A 366 30.26 38.61 -13.05
C ASP A 366 30.11 39.73 -12.01
N VAL A 367 30.78 40.85 -12.28
CA VAL A 367 30.77 42.06 -11.43
C VAL A 367 29.70 43.06 -11.88
N SER A 368 28.79 42.65 -12.77
CA SER A 368 27.87 43.54 -13.46
C SER A 368 26.59 42.82 -13.94
N TYR A 369 25.54 42.81 -13.10
CA TYR A 369 24.12 42.53 -13.41
C TYR A 369 23.85 41.97 -14.84
N ASN A 370 24.00 40.66 -15.03
CA ASN A 370 23.46 39.95 -16.20
C ASN A 370 22.69 38.70 -15.77
N TRP A 371 21.62 38.40 -16.51
CA TRP A 371 20.67 37.32 -16.23
C TRP A 371 21.11 35.97 -16.79
#